data_AF-A0A967ZXH6-F1
#
_entry.id   AF-A0A967ZXH6-F1
#
_cell.length_a   1.000
_cell.length_b   1.000
_cell.length_c   1.000
_cell.angle_alpha   90.00
_cell.angle_beta   90.00
_cell.angle_gamma   90.00
#
_symmetry.space_group_name_H-M   'P 1'
#
loop_
_entity.id
_entity.type
_entity.pdbx_description
1 polymer ?
#
loop_
_entity_poly.entity_id
_entity_poly.type
_entity_poly.pdbx_seq_one_letter_code
_entity_poly.pdbx_strand_id
1 'polypeptide(L)'
;GWRFEDEVGGPIAEGGGGLAKLARVRWPPRPLGAAVTALCDVENPLLGRDGAARVYGPQKGAGPEEVEILEAGLARLARVVEAELGVAVAGLPGAGAAGGMGAGARAFLG
;
A
#
# COMPACT_ATOMS: atom_id res chain seq x y z
N GLY A 1 2.00 11.47 -11.80
CA GLY A 1 2.68 10.33 -11.14
C GLY A 1 1.95 9.05 -11.48
N TRP A 2 2.12 8.03 -10.65
CA TRP A 2 1.26 6.85 -10.68
C TRP A 2 -0.21 7.26 -10.53
N ARG A 3 -1.12 6.53 -11.17
CA ARG A 3 -2.57 6.70 -10.96
C ARG A 3 -3.15 5.44 -10.35
N PHE A 4 -4.10 5.63 -9.45
CA PHE A 4 -4.82 4.57 -8.75
C PHE A 4 -6.27 4.64 -9.19
N GLU A 5 -6.70 3.65 -9.96
CA GLU A 5 -7.97 3.68 -10.68
C GLU A 5 -8.93 2.61 -10.14
N ASP A 6 -10.22 2.95 -10.12
CA ASP A 6 -11.30 2.02 -9.82
C ASP A 6 -11.68 1.16 -11.04
N GLU A 7 -12.72 0.33 -10.88
CA GLU A 7 -13.17 -0.61 -11.90
C GLU A 7 -13.67 0.08 -13.18
N VAL A 8 -14.24 1.29 -13.06
CA VAL A 8 -14.73 2.08 -14.19
C VAL A 8 -13.66 2.99 -14.80
N GLY A 9 -12.46 3.03 -14.21
CA GLY A 9 -11.30 3.78 -14.69
C GLY A 9 -11.17 5.20 -14.11
N GLY A 10 -11.99 5.55 -13.12
CA GLY A 10 -11.89 6.81 -12.39
C GLY A 10 -10.87 6.74 -11.24
N PRO A 11 -10.43 7.88 -10.70
CA PRO A 11 -9.53 7.91 -9.55
C PRO A 11 -10.22 7.37 -8.29
N ILE A 12 -9.48 6.61 -7.46
CA ILE A 12 -9.97 6.25 -6.13
C ILE A 12 -9.99 7.46 -5.19
N ALA A 13 -10.80 7.39 -4.14
CA ALA A 13 -10.82 8.39 -3.08
C ALA A 13 -9.49 8.43 -2.30
N GLU A 14 -9.18 9.58 -1.71
CA GLU A 14 -8.01 9.72 -0.85
C GLU A 14 -8.13 8.91 0.45
N GLY A 15 -6.97 8.57 1.02
CA GLY A 15 -6.88 7.80 2.27
C GLY A 15 -7.04 6.28 2.09
N GLY A 16 -6.81 5.55 3.19
CA GLY A 16 -6.83 4.08 3.17
C GLY A 16 -8.19 3.47 2.80
N GLY A 17 -9.29 4.17 3.10
CA GLY A 17 -10.64 3.72 2.72
C GLY A 17 -10.86 3.67 1.20
N GLY A 18 -10.20 4.54 0.43
CA GLY A 18 -10.28 4.54 -1.04
C GLY A 18 -9.72 3.26 -1.67
N LEU A 19 -8.78 2.59 -1.00
CA LEU A 19 -8.19 1.34 -1.47
C LEU A 19 -9.21 0.22 -1.62
N ALA A 20 -10.36 0.27 -0.93
CA ALA A 20 -11.45 -0.67 -1.10
C ALA A 20 -11.95 -0.76 -2.56
N LYS A 21 -11.83 0.34 -3.32
CA LYS A 21 -12.23 0.42 -4.73
C LYS A 21 -11.08 0.29 -5.71
N LEU A 22 -9.83 0.18 -5.25
CA LEU A 22 -8.67 0.10 -6.12
C LEU A 22 -8.75 -1.14 -7.02
N ALA A 23 -8.82 -0.92 -8.33
CA ALA A 23 -8.82 -1.99 -9.30
C ALA A 23 -7.49 -2.08 -10.04
N ARG A 24 -6.86 -0.93 -10.33
CA ARG A 24 -5.74 -0.84 -11.27
C ARG A 24 -4.74 0.25 -10.87
N VAL A 25 -3.47 0.08 -11.23
CA VAL A 25 -2.41 1.09 -11.07
C VAL A 25 -1.80 1.44 -12.42
N ARG A 26 -1.74 2.73 -12.77
CA ARG A 26 -1.18 3.16 -14.05
C ARG A 26 0.20 3.76 -13.87
N TRP A 27 1.09 3.29 -14.72
CA TRP A 27 2.43 3.82 -14.87
C TRP A 27 2.40 5.33 -15.14
N PRO A 28 3.30 6.10 -14.52
CA PRO A 28 3.51 7.49 -14.89
C PRO A 28 4.06 7.57 -16.32
N PRO A 29 3.73 8.62 -17.09
CA PRO A 29 4.29 8.82 -18.43
C PRO A 29 5.81 9.02 -18.42
N ARG A 30 6.37 9.39 -17.28
CA ARG A 30 7.81 9.48 -17.05
C ARG A 30 8.16 8.72 -15.76
N PRO A 31 8.88 7.59 -15.84
CA PRO A 31 9.33 6.86 -14.65
C PRO A 31 10.34 7.70 -13.87
N LEU A 32 10.56 7.32 -12.61
CA LEU A 32 11.59 7.93 -11.79
C LEU A 32 12.97 7.52 -12.35
N GLY A 33 13.80 8.49 -12.69
CA GLY A 33 15.15 8.28 -13.24
C GLY A 33 16.24 8.28 -12.16
N ALA A 34 15.91 7.94 -10.92
CA ALA A 34 16.81 8.04 -9.77
C ALA A 34 16.72 6.78 -8.91
N ALA A 35 17.84 6.37 -8.33
CA ALA A 35 17.87 5.34 -7.31
C ALA A 35 17.32 5.90 -6.00
N VAL A 36 16.44 5.15 -5.35
CA VAL A 36 15.82 5.54 -4.07
C VAL A 36 16.24 4.58 -3.00
N THR A 37 16.68 5.11 -1.85
CA THR A 37 16.93 4.33 -0.64
C THR A 37 15.96 4.80 0.43
N ALA A 38 15.06 3.91 0.83
CA ALA A 38 14.18 4.12 1.97
C ALA A 38 14.84 3.55 3.23
N LEU A 39 15.06 4.40 4.23
CA LEU A 39 15.54 3.96 5.54
C LEU A 39 14.33 3.51 6.36
N CYS A 40 14.38 2.27 6.85
CA CYS A 40 13.31 1.66 7.64
C CYS A 40 13.92 0.95 8.85
N ASP A 41 13.43 1.29 10.05
CA ASP A 41 13.88 0.77 11.34
C ASP A 41 12.90 -0.25 11.95
N VAL A 42 11.81 -0.55 11.25
CA VAL A 42 10.81 -1.54 11.65
C VAL A 42 10.76 -2.69 10.64
N GLU A 43 10.40 -3.88 11.12
CA GLU A 43 10.29 -5.09 10.28
C GLU A 43 8.85 -5.47 9.95
N ASN A 44 7.87 -4.76 10.51
CA ASN A 44 6.45 -5.06 10.33
C ASN A 44 6.07 -5.22 8.84
N PRO A 45 5.47 -6.36 8.44
CA PRO A 45 5.00 -6.56 7.07
C PRO A 45 3.84 -5.62 6.74
N LEU A 46 3.39 -5.63 5.48
CA LEU A 46 2.23 -4.84 5.09
C LEU A 46 0.94 -5.37 5.75
N LEU A 47 0.77 -6.70 5.75
CA LEU A 47 -0.45 -7.39 6.17
C LEU A 47 -0.19 -8.39 7.29
N GLY A 48 -1.26 -8.85 7.92
CA GLY A 48 -1.25 -9.89 8.94
C GLY A 48 -1.32 -9.32 10.35
N ARG A 49 -1.19 -10.19 11.36
CA ARG A 49 -1.31 -9.81 12.78
C ARG A 49 -0.35 -8.67 13.14
N ASP A 50 0.87 -8.75 12.64
CA ASP A 50 1.93 -7.78 12.91
C ASP A 50 2.04 -6.73 11.76
N GLY A 51 0.99 -6.62 10.93
CA GLY A 51 0.92 -5.76 9.76
C GLY A 51 0.59 -4.29 10.06
N ALA A 52 0.63 -3.46 9.02
CA ALA A 52 0.59 -2.01 9.15
C ALA A 52 -0.69 -1.48 9.83
N ALA A 53 -1.85 -1.96 9.39
CA ALA A 53 -3.14 -1.50 9.91
C ALA A 53 -3.35 -1.95 11.36
N ARG A 54 -3.04 -3.22 11.66
CA ARG A 54 -3.27 -3.80 12.99
C ARG A 54 -2.33 -3.27 14.06
N VAL A 55 -1.05 -3.02 13.72
CA VAL A 55 -0.06 -2.52 14.68
C VAL A 55 -0.13 -1.01 14.84
N TYR A 56 -0.26 -0.26 13.74
CA TYR A 56 -0.13 1.20 13.78
C TYR A 56 -1.45 1.97 13.61
N GLY A 57 -2.54 1.31 13.21
CA GLY A 57 -3.87 1.92 13.09
C GLY A 57 -4.41 2.44 14.43
N PRO A 58 -4.43 1.63 15.51
CA PRO A 58 -5.02 2.05 16.79
C PRO A 58 -4.38 3.31 17.39
N GLN A 59 -3.05 3.43 17.34
CA GLN A 59 -2.35 4.63 17.84
C GLN A 59 -2.59 5.88 16.98
N LYS A 60 -3.10 5.71 15.75
CA LYS A 60 -3.52 6.81 14.86
C LYS A 60 -5.03 7.10 14.97
N GLY A 61 -5.72 6.44 15.91
CA GLY A 61 -7.14 6.65 16.18
C GLY A 61 -8.09 5.72 15.43
N ALA A 62 -7.59 4.72 14.68
CA ALA A 62 -8.46 3.76 14.02
C ALA A 62 -9.08 2.78 15.04
N GLY A 63 -10.41 2.73 15.08
CA GLY A 63 -11.16 1.73 15.84
C GLY A 63 -11.02 0.32 15.24
N PRO A 64 -11.49 -0.72 15.96
CA PRO A 64 -11.35 -2.11 15.51
C PRO A 64 -11.93 -2.38 14.11
N GLU A 65 -13.10 -1.81 13.80
CA GLU A 65 -13.72 -1.96 12.47
C GLU A 65 -12.93 -1.25 11.37
N GLU A 66 -12.42 -0.05 11.67
CA GLU A 66 -11.59 0.72 10.74
C GLU A 66 -10.27 0.02 10.45
N VAL A 67 -9.67 -0.64 11.45
CA VAL A 67 -8.47 -1.45 11.29
C VAL A 67 -8.69 -2.56 10.26
N GLU A 68 -9.81 -3.28 10.32
CA GLU A 68 -10.08 -4.35 9.35
C GLU A 68 -10.42 -3.81 7.96
N ILE A 69 -11.05 -2.63 7.85
CA ILE A 69 -11.25 -1.95 6.57
C ILE A 69 -9.90 -1.56 5.95
N LEU A 70 -8.99 -0.99 6.76
CA LEU A 70 -7.65 -0.61 6.31
C LEU A 70 -6.82 -1.83 5.90
N GLU A 71 -6.87 -2.92 6.68
CA GLU A 71 -6.21 -4.19 6.36
C GLU A 71 -6.70 -4.74 5.02
N ALA A 72 -8.02 -4.79 4.79
CA ALA A 72 -8.60 -5.23 3.54
C ALA A 72 -8.21 -4.33 2.35
N GLY A 73 -8.14 -3.01 2.57
CA GLY A 73 -7.67 -2.05 1.58
C GLY A 73 -6.21 -2.28 1.19
N LEU A 74 -5.32 -2.47 2.17
CA LEU A 74 -3.92 -2.80 1.94
C LEU A 74 -3.75 -4.16 1.26
N ALA A 75 -4.58 -5.14 1.60
CA ALA A 75 -4.57 -6.45 0.94
C ALA A 75 -4.96 -6.35 -0.54
N ARG A 76 -5.96 -5.52 -0.86
CA ARG A 76 -6.33 -5.21 -2.24
C ARG A 76 -5.19 -4.51 -2.97
N LEU A 77 -4.54 -3.52 -2.35
CA LEU A 77 -3.36 -2.86 -2.92
C LEU A 77 -2.25 -3.86 -3.24
N ALA A 78 -1.88 -4.71 -2.29
CA ALA A 78 -0.82 -5.71 -2.48
C ALA A 78 -1.11 -6.63 -3.66
N ARG A 79 -2.35 -7.12 -3.77
CA ARG A 79 -2.80 -7.97 -4.88
C ARG A 79 -2.74 -7.26 -6.23
N VAL A 80 -3.20 -6.00 -6.30
CA VAL A 80 -3.19 -5.22 -7.55
C VAL A 80 -1.76 -4.93 -7.98
N VAL A 81 -0.88 -4.55 -7.03
CA VAL A 81 0.54 -4.33 -7.30
C VAL A 81 1.22 -5.59 -7.81
N GLU A 82 0.98 -6.74 -7.18
CA GLU A 82 1.54 -8.01 -7.63
C GLU A 82 1.03 -8.40 -9.02
N ALA A 83 -0.27 -8.22 -9.28
CA ALA A 83 -0.87 -8.55 -10.57
C ALA A 83 -0.42 -7.64 -11.72
N GLU A 84 -0.28 -6.32 -11.48
CA GLU A 84 0.04 -5.36 -12.55
C GLU A 84 1.54 -5.09 -12.69
N LEU A 85 2.31 -5.24 -11.61
CA LEU A 85 3.74 -4.90 -11.57
C LEU A 85 4.64 -6.12 -11.32
N GLY A 86 4.09 -7.27 -10.91
CA GLY A 86 4.88 -8.47 -10.58
C GLY A 86 5.68 -8.35 -9.28
N VAL A 87 5.34 -7.40 -8.40
CA VAL A 87 6.07 -7.14 -7.15
C VAL A 87 5.24 -7.60 -5.95
N ALA A 88 5.69 -8.66 -5.27
CA ALA A 88 5.06 -9.14 -4.05
C ALA A 88 5.51 -8.32 -2.82
N VAL A 89 4.60 -7.56 -2.21
CA VAL A 89 4.90 -6.66 -1.08
C VAL A 89 4.23 -7.02 0.24
N ALA A 90 3.24 -7.93 0.23
CA ALA A 90 2.39 -8.22 1.38
C ALA A 90 3.17 -8.63 2.65
N GLY A 91 4.14 -9.54 2.49
CA GLY A 91 4.94 -10.10 3.58
C GLY A 91 6.37 -9.57 3.66
N LEU A 92 6.72 -8.56 2.86
CA LEU A 92 8.08 -8.03 2.84
C LEU A 92 8.39 -7.33 4.19
N PRO A 93 9.50 -7.66 4.87
CA PRO A 93 9.89 -6.96 6.08
C PRO A 93 10.00 -5.45 5.87
N GLY A 94 9.42 -4.68 6.78
CA GLY A 94 9.37 -3.21 6.71
C GLY A 94 8.36 -2.65 5.70
N ALA A 95 7.62 -3.49 4.97
CA ALA A 95 6.60 -3.04 4.04
C ALA A 95 5.44 -2.29 4.72
N GLY A 96 5.19 -2.59 6.00
CA GLY A 96 4.18 -1.91 6.80
C GLY A 96 4.60 -0.54 7.33
N ALA A 97 5.87 -0.15 7.15
CA ALA A 97 6.38 1.13 7.63
C ALA A 97 5.55 2.31 7.13
N ALA A 98 5.33 3.27 8.03
CA ALA A 98 4.53 4.47 7.80
C ALA A 98 3.12 4.20 7.20
N GLY A 99 2.48 3.08 7.57
CA GLY A 99 1.13 2.74 7.08
C GLY A 99 1.12 2.15 5.67
N GLY A 100 2.18 1.42 5.29
CA GLY A 100 2.30 0.79 3.98
C GLY A 100 3.14 1.58 2.97
N MET A 101 3.77 2.67 3.38
CA MET A 101 4.68 3.42 2.51
C MET A 101 5.92 2.60 2.15
N GLY A 102 6.38 1.70 3.03
CA GLY A 102 7.47 0.76 2.72
C GLY A 102 7.13 -0.12 1.51
N ALA A 103 5.91 -0.68 1.47
CA ALA A 103 5.40 -1.40 0.31
C ALA A 103 5.34 -0.50 -0.93
N GLY A 104 4.86 0.73 -0.78
CA GLY A 104 4.78 1.70 -1.88
C GLY A 104 6.15 2.07 -2.46
N ALA A 105 7.16 2.28 -1.61
CA ALA A 105 8.52 2.56 -2.06
C ALA A 105 9.08 1.39 -2.89
N ARG A 106 8.94 0.16 -2.37
CA ARG A 106 9.38 -1.06 -3.09
C ARG A 106 8.65 -1.26 -4.41
N ALA A 107 7.34 -0.97 -4.46
CA ALA A 107 6.51 -1.22 -5.63
C ALA A 107 6.66 -0.15 -6.73
N PHE A 108 6.80 1.12 -6.34
CA PHE A 108 6.59 2.25 -7.27
C PHE A 108 7.84 3.09 -7.52
N LEU A 109 8.90 2.94 -6.72
CA LEU A 109 10.14 3.74 -6.81
C LEU A 109 11.36 2.94 -7.26
N GLY A 110 11.25 1.60 -7.44
CA GLY A 110 12.32 0.71 -7.88
C GLY A 110 12.83 -0.17 -6.76
#